data_AF-A0A7Z1HP85-F1
#
_entry.id   AF-A0A7Z1HP85-F1
#
_cell.length_a   1.000
_cell.length_b   1.000
_cell.length_c   1.000
_cell.angle_alpha   90.00
_cell.angle_beta   90.00
_cell.angle_gamma   90.00
#
_symmetry.space_group_name_H-M   'P 1'
#
loop_
_entity.id
_entity.type
_entity.pdbx_description
1 polymer ?
#
loop_
_entity_poly.entity_id
_entity_poly.type
_entity_poly.pdbx_seq_one_letter_code
_entity_poly.pdbx_strand_id
1 'polypeptide(L)'
;AHMWAVDGVLNPSLARDIIEGLRAKMRSLVNQGYLIGGDCWLDESVNDKDTLKAGKLTIDYDYTPVPPLENLMLRQRITDRYLVDFASRVAA
;
A
#
# COMPACT_ATOMS: atom_id res chain seq x y z
N ALA A 1 15.11 -1.37 6.06
CA ALA A 1 14.95 0.09 6.20
C ALA A 1 15.03 0.53 7.65
N HIS A 2 14.69 -0.33 8.61
CA HIS A 2 14.61 0.03 10.03
C HIS A 2 15.69 -0.62 10.92
N MET A 3 16.78 -1.11 10.32
CA MET A 3 17.89 -1.72 11.07
C MET A 3 18.60 -0.74 12.02
N TRP A 4 18.41 0.58 11.84
CA TRP A 4 18.90 1.61 12.75
C TRP A 4 18.28 1.50 14.16
N ALA A 5 17.10 0.88 14.28
CA ALA A 5 16.40 0.71 15.55
C ALA A 5 16.84 -0.54 16.32
N VAL A 6 17.60 -1.44 15.68
CA VAL A 6 18.18 -2.62 16.34
C VAL A 6 19.22 -2.15 17.35
N ASP A 7 19.28 -2.82 18.51
CA ASP A 7 20.08 -2.45 19.68
C ASP A 7 19.72 -1.07 20.28
N GLY A 8 18.60 -0.47 19.85
CA GLY A 8 18.04 0.74 20.44
C GLY A 8 17.32 0.49 21.77
N VAL A 9 17.01 1.57 22.48
CA VAL A 9 16.22 1.51 23.72
C VAL A 9 14.77 1.22 23.38
N LEU A 10 14.27 0.04 23.75
CA LEU A 10 12.86 -0.34 23.57
C LEU A 10 11.97 0.53 24.47
N ASN A 11 11.46 1.61 23.91
CA ASN A 11 10.48 2.51 24.53
C ASN A 11 9.31 2.77 23.58
N PRO A 12 8.16 3.25 24.08
CA PRO A 12 6.97 3.47 23.25
C PRO A 12 7.20 4.43 22.08
N SER A 13 8.05 5.45 22.26
CA SER A 13 8.39 6.40 21.19
C SER A 13 9.13 5.71 20.05
N LEU A 14 10.09 4.83 20.34
CA LEU A 14 10.80 4.06 19.32
C LEU A 14 9.86 3.19 18.49
N ALA A 15 8.92 2.50 19.15
CA ALA A 15 7.91 1.68 18.44
C ALA A 15 7.04 2.54 17.52
N ARG A 16 6.62 3.73 17.99
CA ARG A 16 5.87 4.69 17.19
C ARG A 16 6.66 5.20 15.99
N ASP A 17 7.93 5.57 16.18
CA ASP A 17 8.80 6.07 15.10
C ASP A 17 9.00 5.00 14.02
N ILE A 18 9.13 3.73 14.42
CA ILE A 18 9.21 2.60 13.49
C ILE A 18 7.93 2.50 12.65
N ILE A 19 6.75 2.53 13.29
CA ILE A 19 5.44 2.47 12.64
C ILE A 19 5.25 3.64 11.68
N GLU A 20 5.56 4.86 12.11
CA GLU A 20 5.44 6.06 11.27
C GLU A 20 6.37 6.00 10.05
N GLY A 21 7.60 5.51 10.24
CA GLY A 21 8.55 5.29 9.16
C GLY A 21 8.12 4.18 8.19
N LEU A 22 7.53 3.08 8.68
CA LEU A 22 6.98 2.01 7.85
C LEU A 22 5.79 2.50 7.02
N ARG A 23 4.83 3.20 7.65
CA ARG A 23 3.70 3.84 6.96
C ARG A 23 4.17 4.82 5.89
N ALA A 24 5.19 5.63 6.18
CA ALA A 24 5.76 6.54 5.19
C ALA A 24 6.34 5.80 3.98
N LYS A 25 7.06 4.69 4.21
CA LYS A 25 7.58 3.85 3.13
C LYS A 25 6.46 3.21 2.32
N MET A 26 5.41 2.69 2.96
CA MET A 26 4.26 2.11 2.27
C MET A 26 3.54 3.14 1.40
N ARG A 27 3.28 4.34 1.92
CA ARG A 27 2.72 5.44 1.10
C ARG A 27 3.60 5.76 -0.11
N SER A 28 4.92 5.76 0.06
CA SER A 28 5.85 5.95 -1.05
C SER A 28 5.74 4.85 -2.11
N LEU A 29 5.60 3.58 -1.70
CA LEU A 29 5.40 2.45 -2.61
C LEU A 29 4.06 2.50 -3.33
N VAL A 30 3.00 2.95 -2.65
CA VAL A 30 1.68 3.19 -3.26
C VAL A 30 1.77 4.30 -4.31
N ASN A 31 2.41 5.43 -3.98
CA ASN A 31 2.60 6.54 -4.91
C ASN A 31 3.44 6.16 -6.13
N GLN A 32 4.36 5.21 -5.99
CA GLN A 32 5.15 4.65 -7.08
C GLN A 32 4.41 3.58 -7.90
N GLY A 33 3.20 3.17 -7.48
CA GLY A 33 2.39 2.17 -8.17
C GLY A 33 2.86 0.72 -7.93
N TYR A 34 3.70 0.45 -6.94
CA TYR A 34 4.08 -0.92 -6.57
C TYR A 34 3.01 -1.60 -5.70
N LEU A 35 2.32 -0.82 -4.87
CA LEU A 35 1.27 -1.28 -3.97
C LEU A 35 -0.04 -0.56 -4.27
N ILE A 36 -1.17 -1.23 -4.07
CA ILE A 36 -2.50 -0.62 -4.03
C ILE A 36 -2.70 0.07 -2.67
N GLY A 37 -2.21 -0.56 -1.61
CA GLY A 37 -2.35 -0.08 -0.24
C GLY A 37 -1.56 -0.95 0.74
N GLY A 38 -1.53 -0.53 1.99
CA GLY A 38 -0.94 -1.25 3.11
C GLY A 38 -0.89 -0.37 4.35
N ASP A 39 -0.98 -1.01 5.51
CA ASP A 39 -0.81 -0.36 6.80
C ASP A 39 0.06 -1.22 7.74
N CYS A 40 0.48 -0.62 8.85
CA CYS A 40 1.15 -1.34 9.92
C CYS A 40 0.72 -0.81 11.30
N TRP A 41 0.69 -1.71 12.28
CA TRP A 41 0.27 -1.43 13.64
C TRP A 41 1.01 -2.32 14.64
N LEU A 42 0.85 -2.01 15.92
CA LEU A 42 1.34 -2.84 17.01
C LEU A 42 0.17 -3.66 17.56
N ASP A 43 0.26 -4.98 17.44
CA ASP A 43 -0.71 -5.89 18.05
C ASP A 43 -0.28 -6.21 19.50
N GLU A 44 -1.11 -5.81 20.46
CA GLU A 44 -0.88 -6.03 21.89
C GLU A 44 -0.98 -7.52 22.27
N SER A 45 -1.71 -8.32 21.49
CA SER A 45 -1.80 -9.77 21.72
C SER A 45 -0.51 -10.51 21.37
N VAL A 46 0.29 -9.94 20.46
CA VAL A 46 1.61 -10.47 20.04
C VAL A 46 2.73 -9.90 20.90
N ASN A 47 2.59 -8.64 21.33
CA ASN A 47 3.60 -7.92 22.13
C ASN A 47 3.23 -7.88 23.61
N ASP A 48 3.14 -9.06 24.22
CA ASP A 48 2.89 -9.19 25.66
C ASP A 48 4.07 -8.70 26.52
N LYS A 49 3.87 -8.69 27.85
CA LYS A 49 4.86 -8.25 28.81
C LYS A 49 6.18 -9.04 28.74
N ASP A 50 6.10 -10.36 28.52
CA ASP A 50 7.28 -11.22 28.59
C ASP A 50 8.14 -11.09 27.33
N THR A 51 7.51 -10.92 26.16
CA THR A 51 8.19 -10.64 24.89
C THR A 51 8.87 -9.27 24.90
N LEU A 52 8.18 -8.23 25.36
CA LEU A 52 8.74 -6.89 25.48
C LEU A 52 9.88 -6.83 26.51
N LYS A 53 9.75 -7.53 27.65
CA LYS A 53 10.83 -7.63 28.64
C LYS A 53 12.07 -8.34 28.07
N ALA A 54 11.88 -9.27 27.14
CA ALA A 54 12.96 -9.93 26.43
C ALA A 54 13.57 -9.05 25.30
N GLY A 55 13.14 -7.80 25.15
CA GLY A 55 13.62 -6.88 24.12
C GLY A 55 13.09 -7.20 22.72
N LYS A 56 12.01 -7.97 22.61
CA LYS A 56 11.41 -8.36 21.32
C LYS A 56 10.21 -7.48 21.02
N LEU A 57 10.22 -6.86 19.85
CA LEU A 57 9.14 -6.04 19.33
C LEU A 57 8.74 -6.58 17.96
N THR A 58 7.46 -6.91 17.79
CA THR A 58 6.88 -7.34 16.52
C THR A 58 5.94 -6.26 16.01
N ILE A 59 6.12 -5.85 14.77
CA ILE A 59 5.22 -4.92 14.08
C ILE A 59 4.47 -5.69 13.00
N ASP A 60 3.15 -5.70 13.13
CA ASP A 60 2.26 -6.30 12.14
C ASP A 60 2.03 -5.33 10.99
N TYR A 61 1.91 -5.88 9.79
CA TYR A 61 1.67 -5.09 8.61
C TYR A 61 0.94 -5.91 7.55
N ASP A 62 0.09 -5.21 6.80
CA ASP A 62 -0.55 -5.74 5.60
C ASP A 62 -0.14 -4.91 4.38
N TYR A 63 -0.25 -5.52 3.21
CA TYR A 63 -0.14 -4.80 1.96
C TYR A 63 -0.81 -5.56 0.82
N THR A 64 -1.25 -4.82 -0.19
CA THR A 64 -1.77 -5.38 -1.44
C THR A 64 -0.86 -4.94 -2.58
N PRO A 65 -0.10 -5.85 -3.21
CA PRO A 65 0.69 -5.53 -4.38
C PRO A 65 -0.21 -5.23 -5.58
N VAL A 66 0.27 -4.42 -6.52
CA VAL A 66 -0.44 -4.22 -7.79
C VAL A 66 -0.39 -5.52 -8.61
N PRO A 67 -1.54 -6.13 -8.96
CA PRO A 67 -1.56 -7.36 -9.73
C PRO A 67 -1.17 -7.10 -11.20
N PRO A 68 -0.47 -8.03 -11.85
CA PRO A 68 -0.23 -7.94 -13.29
C PRO A 68 -1.54 -8.12 -14.05
N LEU A 69 -1.72 -7.35 -15.13
CA LEU A 69 -2.81 -7.57 -16.09
C LEU A 69 -2.47 -8.76 -16.98
N GLU A 70 -2.61 -9.98 -16.45
CA GLU A 70 -2.25 -11.21 -17.18
C GLU A 70 -3.19 -11.54 -18.34
N ASN A 71 -4.45 -11.10 -18.25
CA ASN A 71 -5.46 -11.38 -19.27
C ASN A 71 -6.31 -10.14 -19.59
N LEU A 72 -5.94 -9.44 -20.67
CA LEU A 72 -6.70 -8.32 -21.21
C LEU A 72 -7.64 -8.81 -22.32
N MET A 73 -8.95 -8.72 -22.08
CA MET A 73 -9.98 -9.07 -23.05
C MET A 73 -10.67 -7.82 -23.59
N LEU A 74 -10.74 -7.69 -24.93
CA LEU A 74 -11.43 -6.59 -25.60
C LEU A 74 -12.82 -7.04 -26.06
N ARG A 75 -13.87 -6.29 -25.68
CA ARG A 75 -15.25 -6.53 -26.13
C ARG A 75 -15.68 -5.46 -27.11
N GLN A 76 -15.71 -5.82 -28.38
CA GLN A 76 -16.13 -4.91 -29.46
C GLN A 76 -17.65 -4.86 -29.57
N ARG A 77 -18.17 -3.69 -29.98
CA ARG A 77 -19.58 -3.47 -30.32
C ARG A 77 -19.66 -2.63 -31.59
N ILE A 78 -20.49 -3.06 -32.53
CA ILE A 78 -20.87 -2.25 -33.70
C ILE A 78 -21.97 -1.28 -33.25
N THR A 79 -21.85 0.00 -33.59
CA THR A 79 -22.78 1.06 -33.17
C THR A 79 -22.90 2.14 -34.23
N ASP A 80 -24.10 2.68 -34.37
CA ASP A 80 -24.46 3.82 -35.22
C ASP A 80 -24.59 5.13 -34.44
N ARG A 81 -24.38 5.13 -33.10
CA ARG A 81 -24.46 6.32 -32.23
C ARG A 81 -23.66 7.52 -32.76
N TYR A 82 -22.56 7.27 -33.46
CA TYR A 82 -21.69 8.31 -33.99
C TYR A 82 -22.16 8.91 -35.32
N LEU A 83 -23.19 8.33 -35.95
CA LEU A 83 -23.78 8.84 -37.17
C LEU A 83 -24.74 10.01 -36.92
N VAL A 84 -25.23 10.18 -35.68
CA VAL A 84 -26.23 11.20 -35.33
C VAL A 84 -25.68 12.62 -35.53
N ASP A 85 -24.41 12.86 -35.19
CA ASP A 85 -23.73 14.15 -35.35
C ASP A 85 -22.77 14.16 -36.55
N PHE A 86 -22.95 13.25 -37.50
CA PHE A 86 -22.00 13.10 -38.60
C PHE A 86 -21.88 14.38 -39.43
N ALA A 87 -23.01 15.02 -39.76
CA ALA A 87 -23.04 16.24 -40.55
C ALA A 87 -22.40 17.45 -39.83
N SER A 88 -22.63 17.60 -38.52
CA SER A 88 -22.03 18.69 -37.75
C SER A 88 -20.52 18.55 -37.57
N ARG A 89 -19.98 17.32 -37.62
CA ARG A 89 -18.53 17.04 -37.59
C ARG A 89 -17.82 17.28 -38.91
N VAL A 90 -18.53 17.26 -40.04
CA VAL A 90 -17.95 17.56 -41.37
C VAL A 90 -17.71 19.06 -41.55
N ALA A 91 -18.48 19.90 -40.86
CA ALA A 91 -18.43 21.36 -40.99
C ALA A 91 -17.47 22.07 -40.01
N ALA A 92 -16.80 21.34 -39.11
CA ALA A 92 -15.84 21.85 -38.14
C ALA A 92 -14.40 21.57 -38.58
#